data_AF-A0A7U2FAZ8-F1
#
_entry.id   AF-A0A7U2FAZ8-F1
#
_cell.length_a   1.000
_cell.length_b   1.000
_cell.length_c   1.000
_cell.angle_alpha   90.00
_cell.angle_beta   90.00
_cell.angle_gamma   90.00
#
_symmetry.space_group_name_H-M   'P 1'
#
loop_
_entity.id
_entity.type
_entity.pdbx_description
1 polymer ?
#
loop_
_entity_poly.entity_id
_entity_poly.type
_entity_poly.pdbx_seq_one_letter_code
_entity_poly.pdbx_strand_id
1 'polypeptide(L)'
;MSQLAVRPGRNAAREAKRLKEVRKVKGAIVWTEREREKRQKLATERWEAKQAHQGLQRWEKEQVRDVRTAALRNAKEDWRLGPLRPNRAIGKAGEKYGALSGQALQTPDIPVHASKSRNEARARRGLELEYPLVVDDKKYFPFVKDDRVVVIKGREKGKIGVIQSVNDRTHGVFLTGLNMHYYDADVFGLSGDGGGAKRANEVPIPIEDLRLVVPYEMTEKRVVYDADGQELEKPIKYYTDVIVDKIFMERHTTGIDPFDGTNYGDQEIPKEHQYDPQTGLPIFHRYIAGTKHRLDWPWEKEEVEEDASALATAQATAPEKKSLFQKIRHPIQTVKSWKTKDTAAVTAAKETEENLSERLDEIEQEVIQARRTEAPTSQDPKFPNAYDVTDTTRNIIEAPANVHYTILSTPFPPTLGEELRGYMQEYTAESRKKDKDDGVEAPAKKRAKHRTEHALVASQMSKAKHAAAQQMKTPMQLRWEMERAKKVKKAPLVSTDELVRKLSEYRMTKRGVKVEELD
;
A
#
# COMPACT_ATOMS: atom_id res chain seq x y z
N MET A 1 8.85 -49.81 45.42
CA MET A 1 9.36 -49.50 44.06
C MET A 1 9.68 -48.01 43.97
N SER A 2 10.90 -47.61 44.33
CA SER A 2 11.35 -46.22 44.20
C SER A 2 11.97 -46.01 42.82
N GLN A 3 11.36 -45.14 42.00
CA GLN A 3 11.95 -44.71 40.74
C GLN A 3 13.29 -44.01 41.01
N LEU A 4 14.38 -44.67 40.63
CA LEU A 4 15.72 -44.11 40.65
C LEU A 4 15.79 -42.94 39.66
N ALA A 5 15.60 -41.72 40.18
CA ALA A 5 15.86 -40.49 39.43
C ALA A 5 17.36 -40.43 39.10
N VAL A 6 17.72 -40.82 37.88
CA VAL A 6 19.08 -40.74 37.35
C VAL A 6 19.50 -39.28 37.35
N ARG A 7 20.47 -38.93 38.21
CA ARG A 7 21.04 -37.58 38.23
C ARG A 7 21.71 -37.31 36.88
N PRO A 8 21.36 -36.23 36.17
CA PRO A 8 21.98 -35.90 34.91
C PRO A 8 23.49 -35.73 35.11
N GLY A 9 24.28 -36.35 34.22
CA GLY A 9 25.74 -36.32 34.30
C GLY A 9 26.29 -34.89 34.35
N ARG A 10 27.50 -34.71 34.92
CA ARG A 10 28.16 -33.39 35.05
C ARG A 10 28.26 -32.60 33.74
N ASN A 11 28.25 -33.27 32.58
CA ASN A 11 28.25 -32.65 31.26
C ASN A 11 26.90 -32.02 30.92
N ALA A 12 25.79 -32.72 31.22
CA ALA A 12 24.44 -32.19 31.04
C ALA A 12 24.21 -30.92 31.88
N ALA A 13 24.74 -30.87 33.11
CA ALA A 13 24.66 -29.65 33.94
C ALA A 13 25.46 -28.47 33.36
N ARG A 14 26.60 -28.73 32.69
CA ARG A 14 27.39 -27.70 32.01
C ARG A 14 26.72 -27.23 30.73
N GLU A 15 26.11 -28.13 29.98
CA GLU A 15 25.33 -27.83 28.78
C GLU A 15 24.09 -27.01 29.13
N ALA A 16 23.34 -27.39 30.17
CA ALA A 16 22.21 -26.61 30.66
C ALA A 16 22.62 -25.17 31.05
N LYS A 17 23.77 -24.99 31.72
CA LYS A 17 24.30 -23.65 32.02
C LYS A 17 24.65 -22.86 30.77
N ARG A 18 25.33 -23.49 29.81
CA ARG A 18 25.67 -22.87 28.51
C ARG A 18 24.41 -22.48 27.74
N LEU A 19 23.40 -23.34 27.70
CA LEU A 19 22.12 -23.07 27.07
C LEU A 19 21.40 -21.90 27.74
N LYS A 20 21.45 -21.80 29.08
CA LYS A 20 20.90 -20.66 29.83
C LYS A 20 21.62 -19.35 29.49
N GLU A 21 22.95 -19.36 29.39
CA GLU A 21 23.74 -18.19 28.96
C GLU A 21 23.42 -17.80 27.51
N VAL A 22 23.34 -18.76 26.60
CA VAL A 22 22.95 -18.53 25.21
C VAL A 22 21.53 -17.96 25.13
N ARG A 23 20.58 -18.47 25.92
CA ARG A 23 19.22 -17.91 26.01
C ARG A 23 19.24 -16.47 26.53
N LYS A 24 20.06 -16.17 27.54
CA LYS A 24 20.21 -14.81 28.07
C LYS A 24 20.76 -13.85 27.01
N VAL A 25 21.80 -14.24 26.28
CA VAL A 25 22.39 -13.42 25.21
C VAL A 25 21.41 -13.27 24.04
N LYS A 26 20.74 -14.35 23.63
CA LYS A 26 19.69 -14.30 22.60
C LYS A 26 18.56 -13.34 22.99
N GLY A 27 18.08 -13.42 24.24
CA GLY A 27 17.06 -12.53 24.77
C GLY A 27 17.50 -11.07 24.78
N ALA A 28 18.75 -10.80 25.15
CA ALA A 28 19.32 -9.45 25.09
C ALA A 28 19.39 -8.91 23.65
N ILE A 29 19.83 -9.72 22.68
CA ILE A 29 19.89 -9.32 21.26
C ILE A 29 18.49 -8.99 20.74
N VAL A 30 17.53 -9.89 20.92
CA VAL A 30 16.13 -9.69 20.48
C VAL A 30 15.52 -8.44 21.14
N TRP A 31 15.79 -8.22 22.43
CA TRP A 31 15.34 -7.02 23.12
C TRP A 31 15.94 -5.75 22.53
N THR A 32 17.26 -5.72 22.27
CA THR A 32 17.93 -4.56 21.65
C THR A 32 17.46 -4.29 20.22
N GLU A 33 17.18 -5.33 19.44
CA GLU A 33 16.65 -5.20 18.07
C GLU A 33 15.25 -4.60 18.10
N ARG A 34 14.36 -5.13 18.94
CA ARG A 34 13.00 -4.57 19.14
C ARG A 34 13.05 -3.12 19.61
N GLU A 35 13.97 -2.77 20.50
CA GLU A 35 14.11 -1.40 20.98
C GLU A 35 14.64 -0.47 19.88
N ARG A 36 15.60 -0.94 19.06
CA ARG A 36 16.12 -0.21 17.90
C ARG A 36 15.03 0.05 16.87
N GLU A 37 14.23 -0.96 16.51
CA GLU A 37 13.12 -0.81 15.57
C GLU A 37 12.09 0.21 16.08
N LYS A 38 11.72 0.14 17.36
CA LYS A 38 10.81 1.12 17.97
C LYS A 38 11.39 2.54 17.92
N ARG A 39 12.67 2.71 18.25
CA ARG A 39 13.34 4.02 18.19
C ARG A 39 13.45 4.54 16.76
N GLN A 40 13.72 3.66 15.79
CA GLN A 40 13.78 4.02 14.37
C GLN A 40 12.41 4.50 13.89
N LYS A 41 11.32 3.76 14.16
CA LYS A 41 9.95 4.16 13.81
C LYS A 41 9.57 5.51 14.42
N LEU A 42 9.83 5.69 15.71
CA LEU A 42 9.57 6.98 16.38
C LEU A 42 10.43 8.12 15.83
N ALA A 43 11.67 7.84 15.42
CA ALA A 43 12.55 8.84 14.83
C ALA A 43 12.11 9.23 13.43
N THR A 44 11.69 8.28 12.59
CA THR A 44 11.16 8.54 11.25
C THR A 44 9.88 9.34 11.33
N GLU A 45 8.92 8.93 12.17
CA GLU A 45 7.65 9.66 12.39
C GLU A 45 7.90 11.10 12.86
N ARG A 46 8.79 11.32 13.83
CA ARG A 46 9.13 12.68 14.30
C ARG A 46 9.79 13.51 13.21
N TRP A 47 10.66 12.90 12.40
CA TRP A 47 11.34 13.59 11.32
C TRP A 47 10.36 13.98 10.22
N GLU A 48 9.50 13.06 9.78
CA GLU A 48 8.46 13.31 8.76
C GLU A 48 7.46 14.38 9.21
N ALA A 49 6.93 14.29 10.44
CA ALA A 49 6.04 15.31 10.99
C ALA A 49 6.71 16.70 11.05
N LYS A 50 8.00 16.76 11.42
CA LYS A 50 8.77 18.00 11.44
C LYS A 50 8.97 18.56 10.03
N GLN A 51 9.32 17.72 9.05
CA GLN A 51 9.49 18.15 7.65
C GLN A 51 8.18 18.68 7.08
N ALA A 52 7.07 17.97 7.29
CA ALA A 52 5.75 18.40 6.84
C ALA A 52 5.36 19.76 7.44
N HIS A 53 5.56 19.94 8.75
CA HIS A 53 5.29 21.21 9.41
C HIS A 53 6.16 22.37 8.89
N GLN A 54 7.46 22.14 8.69
CA GLN A 54 8.36 23.14 8.14
C GLN A 54 8.02 23.48 6.68
N GLY A 55 7.68 22.48 5.88
CA GLY A 55 7.21 22.66 4.50
C GLY A 55 5.95 23.52 4.44
N LEU A 56 4.96 23.22 5.27
CA LEU A 56 3.71 23.98 5.35
C LEU A 56 3.95 25.43 5.78
N GLN A 57 4.78 25.67 6.80
CA GLN A 57 5.12 27.03 7.23
C GLN A 57 5.83 27.85 6.14
N ARG A 58 6.77 27.22 5.42
CA ARG A 58 7.48 27.89 4.31
C ARG A 58 6.52 28.21 3.18
N TRP A 59 5.71 27.23 2.76
CA TRP A 59 4.71 27.40 1.72
C TRP A 59 3.69 28.49 2.10
N GLU A 60 3.15 28.49 3.31
CA GLU A 60 2.19 29.50 3.77
C GLU A 60 2.82 30.90 3.77
N LYS A 61 4.06 31.02 4.23
CA LYS A 61 4.77 32.30 4.22
C LYS A 61 4.95 32.81 2.80
N GLU A 62 5.55 32.01 1.92
CA GLU A 62 5.94 32.43 0.57
C GLU A 62 4.74 32.62 -0.36
N GLN A 63 3.79 31.69 -0.34
CA GLN A 63 2.70 31.64 -1.33
C GLN A 63 1.44 32.37 -0.85
N VAL A 64 1.23 32.48 0.47
CA VAL A 64 0.02 33.12 1.03
C VAL A 64 0.34 34.48 1.64
N ARG A 65 1.23 34.54 2.62
CA ARG A 65 1.49 35.76 3.39
C ARG A 65 2.25 36.79 2.57
N ASP A 66 3.34 36.40 1.92
CA ASP A 66 4.17 37.32 1.15
C ASP A 66 3.40 37.85 -0.07
N VAL A 67 2.68 36.99 -0.79
CA VAL A 67 1.76 37.39 -1.88
C VAL A 67 0.69 38.37 -1.39
N ARG A 68 0.06 38.11 -0.24
CA ARG A 68 -0.92 39.03 0.35
C ARG A 68 -0.30 40.38 0.71
N THR A 69 0.88 40.39 1.31
CA THR A 69 1.57 41.65 1.65
C THR A 69 1.98 42.43 0.41
N ALA A 70 2.42 41.76 -0.66
CA ALA A 70 2.71 42.37 -1.94
C ALA A 70 1.44 42.97 -2.57
N ALA A 71 0.32 42.25 -2.55
CA ALA A 71 -0.97 42.76 -3.04
C ALA A 71 -1.44 44.01 -2.28
N LEU A 72 -1.26 44.04 -0.95
CA LEU A 72 -1.59 45.22 -0.14
C LEU A 72 -0.67 46.42 -0.45
N ARG A 73 0.62 46.19 -0.70
CA ARG A 73 1.54 47.24 -1.16
C ARG A 73 1.12 47.79 -2.51
N ASN A 74 0.77 46.92 -3.45
CA ASN A 74 0.27 47.30 -4.78
C ASN A 74 -1.01 48.13 -4.67
N ALA A 75 -1.98 47.71 -3.85
CA ALA A 75 -3.22 48.46 -3.63
C ALA A 75 -2.95 49.87 -3.04
N LYS A 76 -1.99 49.97 -2.11
CA LYS A 76 -1.58 51.25 -1.52
C LYS A 76 -0.88 52.17 -2.53
N GLU A 77 -0.05 51.61 -3.40
CA GLU A 77 0.58 52.33 -4.50
C GLU A 77 -0.45 52.82 -5.52
N ASP A 78 -1.40 51.97 -5.92
CA ASP A 78 -2.46 52.31 -6.86
C ASP A 78 -3.33 53.45 -6.32
N TRP A 79 -3.65 53.42 -5.02
CA TRP A 79 -4.36 54.52 -4.37
C TRP A 79 -3.56 55.83 -4.44
N ARG A 80 -2.26 55.78 -4.11
CA ARG A 80 -1.40 56.98 -4.03
C ARG A 80 -1.15 57.61 -5.40
N LEU A 81 -0.96 56.80 -6.43
CA LEU A 81 -0.63 57.27 -7.78
C LEU A 81 -1.87 57.62 -8.60
N GLY A 82 -3.05 57.07 -8.26
CA GLY A 82 -4.32 57.35 -8.94
C GLY A 82 -4.23 57.08 -10.44
N PRO A 83 -4.24 58.12 -11.31
CA PRO A 83 -4.10 57.95 -12.76
C PRO A 83 -2.70 57.47 -13.18
N LEU A 84 -1.65 57.67 -12.37
CA LEU A 84 -0.27 57.26 -12.65
C LEU A 84 0.04 55.83 -12.17
N ARG A 85 -0.96 55.00 -11.86
CA ARG A 85 -0.73 53.64 -11.39
C ARG A 85 0.04 52.80 -12.42
N PRO A 86 1.02 51.99 -12.01
CA PRO A 86 1.79 51.18 -12.95
C PRO A 86 0.92 50.06 -13.52
N ASN A 87 0.98 49.87 -14.85
CA ASN A 87 0.33 48.71 -15.48
C ASN A 87 1.21 47.47 -15.30
N ARG A 88 0.92 46.69 -14.26
CA ARG A 88 1.67 45.47 -13.90
C ARG A 88 1.46 44.31 -14.88
N ALA A 89 0.53 44.43 -15.83
CA ALA A 89 0.30 43.46 -16.90
C ALA A 89 1.18 43.71 -18.15
N ILE A 90 2.10 44.67 -18.13
CA ILE A 90 3.03 44.96 -19.24
C ILE A 90 4.45 44.48 -18.88
N GLY A 91 5.19 43.97 -19.87
CA GLY A 91 6.58 43.54 -19.75
C GLY A 91 6.76 42.02 -19.89
N LYS A 92 7.99 41.51 -19.72
CA LYS A 92 8.31 40.08 -19.88
C LYS A 92 7.48 39.16 -18.98
N ALA A 93 7.08 39.63 -17.80
CA ALA A 93 6.22 38.91 -16.86
C ALA A 93 4.76 39.39 -16.86
N GLY A 94 4.41 40.34 -17.73
CA GLY A 94 3.07 40.93 -17.79
C GLY A 94 1.99 39.89 -18.10
N GLU A 95 2.29 39.00 -19.05
CA GLU A 95 1.42 37.88 -19.39
C GLU A 95 1.21 36.91 -18.23
N LYS A 96 2.14 36.83 -17.28
CA LYS A 96 2.08 35.95 -16.09
C LYS A 96 1.51 36.66 -14.85
N TYR A 97 1.30 37.98 -14.90
CA TYR A 97 0.84 38.74 -13.74
C TYR A 97 -0.51 38.24 -13.21
N GLY A 98 -0.58 37.84 -11.95
CA GLY A 98 -1.79 37.29 -11.34
C GLY A 98 -2.05 35.81 -11.66
N ALA A 99 -1.15 35.12 -12.36
CA ALA A 99 -1.18 33.67 -12.46
C ALA A 99 -0.48 33.02 -11.26
N LEU A 100 -0.98 31.86 -10.84
CA LEU A 100 -0.36 31.03 -9.81
C LEU A 100 0.85 30.28 -10.39
N SER A 101 1.92 30.24 -9.60
CA SER A 101 3.11 29.46 -9.90
C SER A 101 2.88 27.98 -9.58
N GLY A 102 3.69 27.08 -10.14
CA GLY A 102 3.64 25.65 -9.83
C GLY A 102 3.79 25.35 -8.33
N GLN A 103 4.67 26.10 -7.66
CA GLN A 103 4.90 25.97 -6.22
C GLN A 103 3.71 26.43 -5.38
N ALA A 104 2.95 27.43 -5.85
CA ALA A 104 1.74 27.88 -5.17
C ALA A 104 0.65 26.79 -5.15
N LEU A 105 0.66 25.90 -6.14
CA LEU A 105 -0.35 24.85 -6.30
C LEU A 105 0.01 23.58 -5.54
N GLN A 106 1.31 23.29 -5.46
CA GLN A 106 1.84 22.15 -4.72
C GLN A 106 1.86 22.46 -3.23
N THR A 107 0.70 22.29 -2.59
CA THR A 107 0.60 22.25 -1.15
C THR A 107 1.44 21.06 -0.62
N PRO A 108 2.17 21.23 0.49
CA PRO A 108 3.03 20.17 1.01
C PRO A 108 2.21 19.02 1.57
N ASP A 109 2.71 17.80 1.36
CA ASP A 109 2.09 16.56 1.83
C ASP A 109 2.01 16.51 3.36
N ILE A 110 0.83 16.13 3.88
CA ILE A 110 0.60 15.91 5.31
C ILE A 110 0.66 14.40 5.58
N PRO A 111 1.64 13.89 6.33
CA PRO A 111 1.76 12.46 6.56
C PRO A 111 0.68 11.93 7.52
N VAL A 112 0.34 10.65 7.38
CA VAL A 112 -0.75 10.00 8.12
C VAL A 112 -0.56 10.08 9.63
N HIS A 113 0.64 9.76 10.12
CA HIS A 113 0.95 9.75 11.55
C HIS A 113 0.88 11.17 12.16
N ALA A 114 1.10 12.23 11.37
CA ALA A 114 0.96 13.61 11.84
C ALA A 114 -0.52 13.96 12.05
N SER A 115 -1.41 13.57 11.13
CA SER A 115 -2.86 13.70 11.31
C SER A 115 -3.35 12.92 12.53
N LYS A 116 -2.88 11.67 12.70
CA LYS A 116 -3.19 10.80 13.84
C LYS A 116 -2.76 11.42 15.17
N SER A 117 -1.49 11.85 15.26
CA SER A 117 -0.93 12.50 16.46
C SER A 117 -1.66 13.80 16.81
N ARG A 118 -2.06 14.58 15.79
CA ARG A 118 -2.85 15.79 15.96
C ARG A 118 -4.23 15.47 16.54
N ASN A 119 -4.92 14.46 16.00
CA ASN A 119 -6.23 14.03 16.48
C ASN A 119 -6.17 13.43 17.90
N GLU A 120 -5.16 12.62 18.21
CA GLU A 120 -4.92 12.12 19.57
C GLU A 120 -4.69 13.27 20.57
N ALA A 121 -3.90 14.29 20.17
CA ALA A 121 -3.65 15.45 21.02
C ALA A 121 -4.92 16.30 21.25
N ARG A 122 -5.79 16.42 20.24
CA ARG A 122 -7.11 17.08 20.37
C ARG A 122 -8.03 16.29 21.28
N ALA A 123 -8.13 14.98 21.09
CA ALA A 123 -8.94 14.09 21.92
C ALA A 123 -8.51 14.12 23.40
N ARG A 124 -7.19 14.11 23.68
CA ARG A 124 -6.65 14.28 25.05
C ARG A 124 -7.03 15.61 25.70
N ARG A 125 -7.28 16.65 24.90
CA ARG A 125 -7.74 17.96 25.37
C ARG A 125 -9.27 18.07 25.44
N GLY A 126 -10.01 17.02 25.08
CA GLY A 126 -11.47 17.05 24.98
C GLY A 126 -11.99 17.89 23.81
N LEU A 127 -11.15 18.20 22.82
CA LEU A 127 -11.59 18.84 21.58
C LEU A 127 -12.09 17.78 20.60
N GLU A 128 -12.99 18.22 19.72
CA GLU A 128 -13.44 17.42 18.58
C GLU A 128 -12.26 17.02 17.67
N LEU A 129 -12.39 15.80 17.13
CA LEU A 129 -11.49 15.24 16.13
C LEU A 129 -11.56 16.07 14.84
N GLU A 130 -10.42 16.22 14.17
CA GLU A 130 -10.34 16.95 12.92
C GLU A 130 -10.24 15.95 11.76
N TYR A 131 -10.95 16.21 10.66
CA TYR A 131 -10.83 15.39 9.47
C TYR A 131 -9.52 15.68 8.72
N PRO A 132 -8.90 14.69 8.06
CA PRO A 132 -9.33 13.30 7.92
C PRO A 132 -9.20 12.47 9.20
N LEU A 133 -10.13 11.53 9.38
CA LEU A 133 -10.01 10.51 10.41
C LEU A 133 -8.95 9.51 9.99
N VAL A 134 -8.05 9.12 10.90
CA VAL A 134 -7.01 8.14 10.61
C VAL A 134 -7.36 6.84 11.33
N VAL A 135 -7.62 5.79 10.56
CA VAL A 135 -7.93 4.45 11.07
C VAL A 135 -7.05 3.46 10.34
N ASP A 136 -6.36 2.59 11.08
CA ASP A 136 -5.43 1.58 10.54
C ASP A 136 -4.40 2.17 9.55
N ASP A 137 -3.89 3.36 9.89
CA ASP A 137 -2.92 4.15 9.12
C ASP A 137 -3.38 4.53 7.70
N LYS A 138 -4.70 4.54 7.45
CA LYS A 138 -5.33 5.12 6.25
C LYS A 138 -6.17 6.34 6.62
N LYS A 139 -6.28 7.29 5.68
CA LYS A 139 -7.04 8.54 5.84
C LYS A 139 -8.46 8.35 5.33
N TYR A 140 -9.43 8.80 6.12
CA TYR A 140 -10.84 8.77 5.77
C TYR A 140 -11.39 10.18 5.71
N PHE A 141 -12.05 10.47 4.60
CA PHE A 141 -12.64 11.77 4.32
C PHE A 141 -14.16 11.66 4.40
N PRO A 142 -14.84 12.70 4.90
CA PRO A 142 -16.31 12.75 4.91
C PRO A 142 -16.89 13.00 3.51
N PHE A 143 -16.05 13.29 2.53
CA PHE A 143 -16.40 13.67 1.18
C PHE A 143 -15.87 12.63 0.18
N VAL A 144 -16.69 12.30 -0.81
CA VAL A 144 -16.35 11.40 -1.92
C VAL A 144 -16.62 12.13 -3.24
N LYS A 145 -16.11 11.59 -4.35
CA LYS A 145 -16.44 12.05 -5.69
C LYS A 145 -17.97 12.12 -5.88
N ASP A 146 -18.42 13.15 -6.59
CA ASP A 146 -19.83 13.40 -6.95
C ASP A 146 -20.74 13.86 -5.78
N ASP A 147 -20.20 14.03 -4.56
CA ASP A 147 -20.91 14.72 -3.48
C ASP A 147 -21.15 16.21 -3.85
N ARG A 148 -22.34 16.72 -3.50
CA ARG A 148 -22.68 18.15 -3.61
C ARG A 148 -22.19 18.87 -2.35
N VAL A 149 -21.40 19.92 -2.53
CA VAL A 149 -20.85 20.70 -1.41
C VAL A 149 -21.02 22.19 -1.61
N VAL A 150 -21.13 22.91 -0.51
CA VAL A 150 -21.12 24.37 -0.47
C VAL A 150 -19.80 24.89 0.09
N VAL A 151 -19.29 25.95 -0.50
CA VAL A 151 -18.08 26.65 -0.06
C VAL A 151 -18.43 27.65 1.05
N ILE A 152 -17.85 27.54 2.25
CA ILE A 152 -18.09 28.47 3.36
C ILE A 152 -17.14 29.67 3.35
N LYS A 153 -15.88 29.48 2.95
CA LYS A 153 -14.86 30.54 3.00
C LYS A 153 -14.20 30.75 1.64
N GLY A 154 -13.61 31.92 1.44
CA GLY A 154 -12.92 32.30 0.21
C GLY A 154 -13.77 33.12 -0.76
N ARG A 155 -13.25 33.32 -1.98
CA ARG A 155 -13.86 34.17 -3.02
C ARG A 155 -15.23 33.68 -3.46
N GLU A 156 -15.44 32.37 -3.41
CA GLU A 156 -16.62 31.69 -3.95
C GLU A 156 -17.57 31.18 -2.86
N LYS A 157 -17.52 31.83 -1.69
CA LYS A 157 -18.41 31.56 -0.55
C LYS A 157 -19.88 31.56 -0.99
N GLY A 158 -20.63 30.55 -0.55
CA GLY A 158 -22.06 30.35 -0.81
C GLY A 158 -22.38 29.64 -2.11
N LYS A 159 -21.40 29.40 -2.99
CA LYS A 159 -21.61 28.61 -4.20
C LYS A 159 -21.63 27.12 -3.87
N ILE A 160 -22.52 26.40 -4.55
CA ILE A 160 -22.64 24.95 -4.49
C ILE A 160 -21.91 24.38 -5.71
N GLY A 161 -21.10 23.35 -5.50
CA GLY A 161 -20.42 22.61 -6.56
C GLY A 161 -20.44 21.11 -6.29
N VAL A 162 -19.99 20.36 -7.29
CA VAL A 162 -19.84 18.91 -7.21
C VAL A 162 -18.36 18.58 -7.07
N ILE A 163 -18.05 17.62 -6.21
CA ILE A 163 -16.67 17.18 -5.98
C ILE A 163 -16.18 16.34 -7.18
N GLN A 164 -15.13 16.81 -7.85
CA GLN A 164 -14.49 16.08 -8.93
C GLN A 164 -13.51 15.03 -8.42
N SER A 165 -12.69 15.38 -7.42
CA SER A 165 -11.75 14.47 -6.78
C SER A 165 -11.27 15.02 -5.43
N VAL A 166 -10.86 14.12 -4.55
CA VAL A 166 -10.26 14.45 -3.24
C VAL A 166 -8.77 14.14 -3.30
N ASN A 167 -7.93 15.08 -2.84
CA ASN A 167 -6.49 14.89 -2.75
C ASN A 167 -6.09 14.44 -1.35
N ASP A 168 -5.82 13.14 -1.22
CA ASP A 168 -5.47 12.50 0.04
C ASP A 168 -4.18 13.03 0.68
N ARG A 169 -3.24 13.53 -0.13
CA ARG A 169 -1.93 13.99 0.34
C ARG A 169 -2.05 15.29 1.11
N THR A 170 -2.81 16.25 0.57
CA THR A 170 -2.85 17.64 1.02
C THR A 170 -4.16 18.02 1.72
N HIS A 171 -5.15 17.11 1.73
CA HIS A 171 -6.49 17.33 2.29
C HIS A 171 -7.27 18.45 1.59
N GLY A 172 -7.05 18.57 0.28
CA GLY A 172 -7.78 19.48 -0.60
C GLY A 172 -8.80 18.74 -1.46
N VAL A 173 -9.82 19.45 -1.93
CA VAL A 173 -10.88 18.92 -2.78
C VAL A 173 -10.98 19.78 -4.04
N PHE A 174 -11.04 19.12 -5.20
CA PHE A 174 -11.30 19.77 -6.49
C PHE A 174 -12.81 19.81 -6.73
N LEU A 175 -13.34 21.00 -7.00
CA LEU A 175 -14.76 21.22 -7.28
C LEU A 175 -14.95 21.66 -8.72
N THR A 176 -15.79 20.96 -9.47
CA THR A 176 -16.00 21.21 -10.89
C THR A 176 -16.42 22.66 -11.16
N GLY A 177 -15.62 23.40 -11.94
CA GLY A 177 -15.92 24.78 -12.34
C GLY A 177 -15.91 25.81 -11.21
N LEU A 178 -15.47 25.45 -10.01
CA LEU A 178 -15.32 26.36 -8.87
C LEU A 178 -13.84 26.55 -8.51
N ASN A 179 -13.55 27.67 -7.85
CA ASN A 179 -12.22 28.12 -7.47
C ASN A 179 -11.25 28.13 -8.66
N MET A 180 -11.72 28.65 -9.79
CA MET A 180 -10.93 28.76 -11.01
C MET A 180 -9.89 29.87 -10.86
N HIS A 181 -8.61 29.53 -11.00
CA HIS A 181 -7.51 30.49 -11.03
C HIS A 181 -6.72 30.35 -12.33
N TYR A 182 -6.00 31.41 -12.69
CA TYR A 182 -5.06 31.35 -13.80
C TYR A 182 -3.75 30.72 -13.35
N TYR A 183 -3.24 29.80 -14.15
CA TYR A 183 -1.99 29.08 -13.98
C TYR A 183 -0.98 29.59 -14.98
N ASP A 184 0.28 29.67 -14.58
CA ASP A 184 1.37 29.83 -15.55
C ASP A 184 1.43 28.58 -16.44
N ALA A 185 1.48 28.76 -17.75
CA ALA A 185 1.50 27.65 -18.71
C ALA A 185 2.69 26.70 -18.49
N ASP A 186 3.80 27.22 -17.97
CA ASP A 186 5.02 26.45 -17.66
C ASP A 186 4.76 25.31 -16.65
N VAL A 187 3.72 25.41 -15.82
CA VAL A 187 3.40 24.40 -14.79
C VAL A 187 3.04 23.05 -15.39
N PHE A 188 2.41 23.02 -16.56
CA PHE A 188 1.91 21.79 -17.16
C PHE A 188 2.87 21.17 -18.17
N GLY A 189 4.07 21.75 -18.36
CA GLY A 189 5.07 21.26 -19.33
C GLY A 189 4.57 21.21 -20.78
N LEU A 190 3.39 21.79 -21.06
CA LEU A 190 2.70 21.73 -22.35
C LEU A 190 3.42 22.68 -23.33
N SER A 191 4.43 22.13 -23.98
CA SER A 191 5.28 22.81 -24.97
C SER A 191 4.65 22.85 -26.37
N GLY A 192 3.35 22.61 -26.55
CA GLY A 192 2.78 22.29 -27.88
C GLY A 192 1.42 22.88 -28.24
N ASP A 193 0.43 22.83 -27.34
CA ASP A 193 -0.92 23.28 -27.71
C ASP A 193 -1.12 24.75 -27.39
N GLY A 194 -1.58 25.54 -28.38
CA GLY A 194 -1.72 27.00 -28.39
C GLY A 194 -2.63 27.67 -27.33
N GLY A 195 -2.79 27.09 -26.14
CA GLY A 195 -3.28 27.83 -24.97
C GLY A 195 -2.19 28.78 -24.50
N GLY A 196 -2.47 30.08 -24.51
CA GLY A 196 -1.52 31.14 -24.17
C GLY A 196 -0.89 31.03 -22.79
N ALA A 197 -0.06 32.02 -22.41
CA ALA A 197 0.76 32.01 -21.20
C ALA A 197 -0.01 31.77 -19.88
N LYS A 198 -1.33 31.96 -19.88
CA LYS A 198 -2.22 31.65 -18.75
C LYS A 198 -3.33 30.70 -19.16
N ARG A 199 -3.64 29.74 -18.29
CA ARG A 199 -4.81 28.85 -18.41
C ARG A 199 -5.62 28.85 -17.12
N ALA A 200 -6.95 28.84 -17.22
CA ALA A 200 -7.80 28.73 -16.04
C ALA A 200 -7.98 27.25 -15.67
N ASN A 201 -7.80 26.90 -14.39
CA ASN A 201 -8.03 25.53 -13.89
C ASN A 201 -8.55 25.58 -12.44
N GLU A 202 -9.16 24.51 -11.95
CA GLU A 202 -9.64 24.42 -10.56
C GLU A 202 -8.47 24.34 -9.58
N VAL A 203 -8.48 25.16 -8.51
CA VAL A 203 -7.51 25.04 -7.40
C VAL A 203 -8.17 24.27 -6.24
N PRO A 204 -7.46 23.33 -5.59
CA PRO A 204 -8.03 22.56 -4.49
C PRO A 204 -8.43 23.47 -3.31
N ILE A 205 -9.64 23.27 -2.80
CA ILE A 205 -10.15 23.95 -1.60
C ILE A 205 -9.92 23.04 -0.39
N PRO A 206 -9.42 23.55 0.76
CA PRO A 206 -9.29 22.73 1.96
C PRO A 206 -10.63 22.21 2.45
N ILE A 207 -10.65 20.97 2.92
CA ILE A 207 -11.85 20.27 3.42
C ILE A 207 -12.59 21.05 4.51
N GLU A 208 -11.87 21.79 5.36
CA GLU A 208 -12.47 22.61 6.43
C GLU A 208 -13.41 23.72 5.92
N ASP A 209 -13.20 24.17 4.69
CA ASP A 209 -13.97 25.26 4.09
C ASP A 209 -15.16 24.78 3.26
N LEU A 210 -15.42 23.46 3.24
CA LEU A 210 -16.53 22.83 2.53
C LEU A 210 -17.54 22.20 3.48
N ARG A 211 -18.82 22.22 3.10
CA ARG A 211 -19.90 21.46 3.78
C ARG A 211 -20.75 20.72 2.78
N LEU A 212 -21.27 19.56 3.20
CA LEU A 212 -22.14 18.76 2.34
C LEU A 212 -23.50 19.42 2.21
N VAL A 213 -24.07 19.34 1.00
CA VAL A 213 -25.44 19.76 0.70
C VAL A 213 -26.24 18.50 0.43
N VAL A 214 -27.28 18.29 1.23
CA VAL A 214 -28.10 17.08 1.16
C VAL A 214 -29.57 17.49 0.99
N PRO A 215 -30.32 16.87 0.06
CA PRO A 215 -31.76 17.04 0.01
C PRO A 215 -32.38 16.40 1.27
N TYR A 216 -33.00 17.22 2.12
CA TYR A 216 -33.61 16.79 3.37
C TYR A 216 -35.13 16.93 3.29
N GLU A 217 -35.86 15.92 3.80
CA GLU A 217 -37.32 16.00 3.92
C GLU A 217 -37.72 16.89 5.10
N MET A 218 -38.37 18.01 4.80
CA MET A 218 -39.02 18.85 5.81
C MET A 218 -40.52 18.63 5.78
N THR A 219 -41.14 18.62 6.96
CA THR A 219 -42.60 18.52 7.10
C THR A 219 -43.13 19.88 7.54
N GLU A 220 -43.82 20.59 6.65
CA GLU A 220 -44.59 21.78 7.03
C GLU A 220 -46.02 21.40 7.36
N LYS A 221 -46.59 22.06 8.36
CA LYS A 221 -48.03 22.05 8.57
C LYS A 221 -48.63 23.18 7.73
N ARG A 222 -49.34 22.82 6.66
CA ARG A 222 -50.10 23.79 5.88
C ARG A 222 -51.55 23.74 6.32
N VAL A 223 -52.11 24.90 6.66
CA VAL A 223 -53.54 25.02 6.92
C VAL A 223 -54.27 24.92 5.58
N VAL A 224 -55.12 23.92 5.46
CA VAL A 224 -56.01 23.70 4.33
C VAL A 224 -57.44 23.80 4.85
N TYR A 225 -58.29 24.54 4.15
CA TYR A 225 -59.71 24.64 4.49
C TYR A 225 -60.47 23.51 3.82
N ASP A 226 -61.24 22.75 4.60
CA ASP A 226 -62.14 21.72 4.07
C ASP A 226 -63.38 22.35 3.40
N ALA A 227 -64.18 21.52 2.71
CA ALA A 227 -65.42 21.94 2.07
C ALA A 227 -66.42 22.59 3.06
N ASP A 228 -66.33 22.24 4.34
CA ASP A 228 -67.15 22.80 5.44
C ASP A 228 -66.53 24.06 6.07
N GLY A 229 -65.43 24.58 5.53
CA GLY A 229 -64.75 25.79 6.01
C GLY A 229 -63.94 25.61 7.30
N GLN A 230 -63.75 24.37 7.76
CA GLN A 230 -62.91 24.07 8.93
C GLN A 230 -61.42 24.07 8.56
N GLU A 231 -60.60 24.62 9.45
CA GLU A 231 -59.13 24.61 9.32
C GLU A 231 -58.58 23.22 9.66
N LEU A 232 -58.04 22.52 8.67
CA LEU A 232 -57.25 21.31 8.88
C LEU A 232 -55.77 21.55 8.61
N GLU A 233 -54.95 21.24 9.60
CA GLU A 233 -53.49 21.19 9.44
C GLU A 233 -53.11 19.89 8.72
N LYS A 234 -52.80 19.95 7.42
CA LYS A 234 -52.25 18.81 6.69
C LYS A 234 -50.72 18.89 6.67
N PRO A 235 -49.99 17.88 7.17
CA PRO A 235 -48.55 17.83 7.02
C PRO A 235 -48.20 17.58 5.55
N ILE A 236 -47.47 18.51 4.93
CA ILE A 236 -46.94 18.37 3.57
C ILE A 236 -45.43 18.15 3.70
N LYS A 237 -44.96 17.04 3.14
CA LYS A 237 -43.54 16.76 3.01
C LYS A 237 -42.99 17.39 1.73
N TYR A 238 -41.88 18.11 1.84
CA TYR A 238 -41.16 18.64 0.69
C TYR A 238 -39.64 18.52 0.92
N TYR A 239 -38.90 18.35 -0.16
CA TYR A 239 -37.44 18.26 -0.11
C TYR A 239 -36.83 19.64 -0.26
N THR A 240 -35.89 19.97 0.62
CA THR A 240 -35.09 21.19 0.52
C THR A 240 -33.61 20.83 0.63
N ASP A 241 -32.77 21.55 -0.11
CA ASP A 241 -31.33 21.43 0.05
C ASP A 241 -30.92 22.03 1.40
N VAL A 242 -30.37 21.19 2.27
CA VAL A 242 -29.87 21.58 3.60
C VAL A 242 -28.35 21.48 3.62
N ILE A 243 -27.72 22.48 4.25
CA ILE A 243 -26.27 22.48 4.47
C ILE A 243 -25.99 21.71 5.76
N VAL A 244 -25.19 20.65 5.66
CA VAL A 244 -24.80 19.83 6.81
C VAL A 244 -23.58 20.47 7.47
N ASP A 245 -23.77 21.04 8.66
CA ASP A 245 -22.70 21.74 9.39
C ASP A 245 -21.58 20.82 9.86
N LYS A 246 -21.93 19.63 10.35
CA LYS A 246 -20.98 18.65 10.90
C LYS A 246 -21.41 17.23 10.56
N ILE A 247 -20.44 16.43 10.15
CA ILE A 247 -20.60 15.01 9.83
C ILE A 247 -19.79 14.22 10.85
N PHE A 248 -20.37 13.15 11.39
CA PHE A 248 -19.65 12.13 12.16
C PHE A 248 -19.52 10.87 11.33
N MET A 249 -18.32 10.29 11.31
CA MET A 249 -18.08 8.99 10.70
C MET A 249 -18.02 7.94 11.80
N GLU A 250 -18.92 6.96 11.73
CA GLU A 250 -18.91 5.79 12.61
C GLU A 250 -18.68 4.54 11.77
N ARG A 251 -18.02 3.53 12.35
CA ARG A 251 -17.77 2.27 11.65
C ARG A 251 -19.11 1.60 11.33
N HIS A 252 -19.21 1.02 10.14
CA HIS A 252 -20.38 0.32 9.65
C HIS A 252 -20.56 -1.00 10.42
N THR A 253 -21.12 -0.94 11.62
CA THR A 253 -21.34 -2.13 12.45
C THR A 253 -22.77 -2.66 12.38
N THR A 254 -23.76 -1.85 11.99
CA THR A 254 -25.18 -2.22 11.95
C THR A 254 -25.86 -1.69 10.69
N GLY A 255 -27.08 -2.16 10.40
CA GLY A 255 -27.90 -1.72 9.27
C GLY A 255 -27.81 -2.60 8.02
N ILE A 256 -28.01 -1.99 6.85
CA ILE A 256 -27.96 -2.67 5.55
C ILE A 256 -26.51 -2.90 5.16
N ASP A 257 -26.15 -4.16 4.91
CA ASP A 257 -24.84 -4.55 4.41
C ASP A 257 -24.60 -4.00 3.01
N PRO A 258 -23.50 -3.27 2.77
CA PRO A 258 -23.21 -2.67 1.47
C PRO A 258 -22.87 -3.69 0.38
N PHE A 259 -22.49 -4.93 0.74
CA PHE A 259 -22.13 -5.96 -0.25
C PHE A 259 -23.30 -6.87 -0.58
N ASP A 260 -24.02 -7.30 0.46
CA ASP A 260 -25.10 -8.27 0.31
C ASP A 260 -26.48 -7.62 0.19
N GLY A 261 -26.62 -6.34 0.54
CA GLY A 261 -27.90 -5.63 0.61
C GLY A 261 -28.83 -6.14 1.72
N THR A 262 -28.37 -7.08 2.56
CA THR A 262 -29.13 -7.64 3.68
C THR A 262 -29.24 -6.62 4.81
N ASN A 263 -30.48 -6.35 5.25
CA ASN A 263 -30.73 -5.45 6.38
C ASN A 263 -30.61 -6.22 7.70
N TYR A 264 -29.51 -6.00 8.43
CA TYR A 264 -29.30 -6.56 9.76
C TYR A 264 -30.04 -5.79 10.86
N GLY A 265 -30.67 -4.65 10.54
CA GLY A 265 -31.35 -3.79 11.50
C GLY A 265 -30.38 -3.30 12.57
N ASP A 266 -30.70 -3.58 13.84
CA ASP A 266 -29.86 -3.25 14.99
C ASP A 266 -28.81 -4.33 15.32
N GLN A 267 -28.78 -5.46 14.60
CA GLN A 267 -27.80 -6.51 14.82
C GLN A 267 -26.43 -6.15 14.24
N GLU A 268 -25.36 -6.61 14.89
CA GLU A 268 -24.01 -6.41 14.39
C GLU A 268 -23.78 -7.21 13.10
N ILE A 269 -23.35 -6.52 12.06
CA ILE A 269 -22.94 -7.10 10.78
C ILE A 269 -21.72 -8.00 11.02
N PRO A 270 -21.63 -9.17 10.37
CA PRO A 270 -20.47 -10.05 10.46
C PRO A 270 -19.16 -9.28 10.26
N LYS A 271 -18.15 -9.58 11.09
CA LYS A 271 -16.85 -8.87 11.06
C LYS A 271 -16.19 -8.88 9.69
N GLU A 272 -16.47 -9.89 8.88
CA GLU A 272 -15.94 -10.03 7.51
C GLU A 272 -16.51 -8.96 6.57
N HIS A 273 -17.78 -8.57 6.75
CA HIS A 273 -18.46 -7.59 5.90
C HIS A 273 -18.29 -6.15 6.40
N GLN A 274 -17.71 -5.96 7.59
CA GLN A 274 -17.35 -4.64 8.11
C GLN A 274 -16.13 -4.03 7.38
N TYR A 275 -15.37 -4.86 6.66
CA TYR A 275 -14.22 -4.46 5.86
C TYR A 275 -14.50 -4.72 4.39
N ASP A 276 -14.05 -3.82 3.53
CA ASP A 276 -14.09 -4.04 2.10
C ASP A 276 -13.17 -5.21 1.72
N PRO A 277 -13.67 -6.27 1.04
CA PRO A 277 -12.87 -7.44 0.70
C PRO A 277 -11.73 -7.14 -0.28
N GLN A 278 -11.84 -6.09 -1.10
CA GLN A 278 -10.78 -5.72 -2.04
C GLN A 278 -9.68 -4.90 -1.37
N THR A 279 -10.06 -3.89 -0.58
CA THR A 279 -9.11 -2.94 0.01
C THR A 279 -8.68 -3.29 1.43
N GLY A 280 -9.40 -4.21 2.09
CA GLY A 280 -9.23 -4.61 3.49
C GLY A 280 -9.56 -3.49 4.47
N LEU A 281 -10.35 -2.49 4.06
CA LEU A 281 -10.58 -1.27 4.84
C LEU A 281 -11.91 -1.27 5.55
N PRO A 282 -12.00 -0.78 6.80
CA PRO A 282 -13.28 -0.59 7.46
C PRO A 282 -14.13 0.40 6.68
N ILE A 283 -15.40 0.05 6.53
CA ILE A 283 -16.43 0.89 5.91
C ILE A 283 -17.02 1.81 6.98
N PHE A 284 -17.29 3.05 6.60
CA PHE A 284 -17.85 4.06 7.50
C PHE A 284 -19.19 4.56 7.00
N HIS A 285 -20.11 4.78 7.93
CA HIS A 285 -21.31 5.57 7.71
C HIS A 285 -21.06 7.02 8.06
N ARG A 286 -21.69 7.91 7.30
CA ARG A 286 -21.75 9.34 7.59
C ARG A 286 -23.06 9.63 8.31
N TYR A 287 -22.97 10.35 9.43
CA TYR A 287 -24.14 10.80 10.18
C TYR A 287 -24.12 12.31 10.34
N ILE A 288 -25.27 12.95 10.25
CA ILE A 288 -25.43 14.35 10.63
C ILE A 288 -25.30 14.46 12.16
N ALA A 289 -24.42 15.36 12.60
CA ALA A 289 -24.24 15.67 14.01
C ALA A 289 -25.56 16.09 14.69
N GLY A 290 -25.88 15.46 15.82
CA GLY A 290 -27.05 15.79 16.64
C GLY A 290 -28.35 15.07 16.22
N THR A 291 -28.58 14.84 14.92
CA THR A 291 -29.78 14.13 14.46
C THR A 291 -29.58 12.63 14.28
N LYS A 292 -28.33 12.17 14.14
CA LYS A 292 -27.97 10.77 13.78
C LYS A 292 -28.64 10.28 12.50
N HIS A 293 -29.04 11.20 11.63
CA HIS A 293 -29.55 10.85 10.31
C HIS A 293 -28.36 10.35 9.46
N ARG A 294 -28.48 9.12 8.94
CA ARG A 294 -27.49 8.52 8.04
C ARG A 294 -27.50 9.27 6.72
N LEU A 295 -26.32 9.52 6.17
CA LEU A 295 -26.10 10.09 4.86
C LEU A 295 -25.52 9.02 3.96
N ASP A 296 -26.27 8.68 2.93
CA ASP A 296 -25.84 7.68 1.95
C ASP A 296 -24.64 8.19 1.15
N TRP A 297 -23.80 7.27 0.73
CA TRP A 297 -22.68 7.60 -0.15
C TRP A 297 -23.15 7.78 -1.60
N PRO A 298 -22.48 8.59 -2.43
CA PRO A 298 -22.86 8.76 -3.83
C PRO A 298 -22.90 7.44 -4.61
N TRP A 299 -21.96 6.52 -4.33
CA TRP A 299 -21.90 5.20 -4.96
C TRP A 299 -22.96 4.21 -4.46
N GLU A 300 -23.69 4.52 -3.37
CA GLU A 300 -24.77 3.67 -2.85
C GLU A 300 -26.09 3.97 -3.58
N LYS A 301 -26.19 5.15 -4.19
CA LYS A 301 -27.32 5.48 -5.04
C LYS A 301 -27.17 4.68 -6.30
N GLU A 302 -28.15 3.80 -6.56
CA GLU A 302 -28.32 3.21 -7.88
C GLU A 302 -28.28 4.36 -8.88
N GLU A 303 -27.39 4.26 -9.88
CA GLU A 303 -27.45 5.14 -11.03
C GLU A 303 -28.83 4.89 -11.62
N VAL A 304 -29.78 5.77 -11.28
CA VAL A 304 -31.05 5.82 -11.97
C VAL A 304 -30.64 6.13 -13.39
N GLU A 305 -30.58 5.10 -14.23
CA GLU A 305 -30.50 5.23 -15.67
C GLU A 305 -31.79 5.97 -16.05
N GLU A 306 -31.79 7.29 -15.86
CA GLU A 306 -32.81 8.16 -16.39
C GLU A 306 -32.79 7.86 -17.88
N ASP A 307 -33.84 7.17 -18.32
CA ASP A 307 -34.09 6.71 -19.67
C ASP A 307 -33.50 7.68 -20.70
N ALA A 308 -32.24 7.47 -21.08
CA ALA A 308 -31.57 8.27 -22.11
C ALA A 308 -32.30 8.11 -23.46
N SER A 309 -33.17 7.10 -23.56
CA SER A 309 -34.14 6.90 -24.64
C SER A 309 -35.20 8.02 -24.74
N ALA A 310 -35.61 8.66 -23.64
CA ALA A 310 -36.59 9.75 -23.62
C ALA A 310 -35.99 11.13 -23.98
N LEU A 311 -34.72 11.37 -23.63
CA LEU A 311 -33.98 12.57 -24.04
C LEU A 311 -33.42 12.46 -25.47
N ALA A 312 -33.04 11.25 -25.91
CA ALA A 312 -32.64 11.00 -27.29
C ALA A 312 -33.80 11.14 -28.29
N THR A 313 -35.04 10.84 -27.89
CA THR A 313 -36.22 11.09 -28.75
C THR A 313 -36.56 12.58 -28.85
N ALA A 314 -36.18 13.42 -27.88
CA ALA A 314 -36.37 14.87 -27.95
C ALA A 314 -35.33 15.58 -28.84
N GLN A 315 -34.09 15.06 -28.92
CA GLN A 315 -33.03 15.63 -29.77
C GLN A 315 -33.06 15.15 -31.23
N ALA A 316 -33.89 14.17 -31.58
CA ALA A 316 -34.02 13.64 -32.95
C ALA A 316 -34.83 14.55 -33.93
N THR A 317 -35.11 15.81 -33.58
CA THR A 317 -35.82 16.77 -34.45
C THR A 317 -34.95 17.94 -34.95
N ALA A 318 -33.63 17.78 -34.96
CA ALA A 318 -32.73 18.67 -35.69
C ALA A 318 -32.40 18.09 -37.09
N PRO A 319 -32.58 18.84 -38.20
CA PRO A 319 -32.33 18.32 -39.55
C PRO A 319 -30.81 18.20 -39.81
N GLU A 320 -30.26 17.01 -39.64
CA GLU A 320 -28.92 16.69 -40.11
C GLU A 320 -28.85 16.72 -41.65
N LYS A 321 -27.95 17.55 -42.16
CA LYS A 321 -27.51 17.55 -43.56
C LYS A 321 -26.76 16.24 -43.83
N LYS A 322 -27.49 15.25 -44.35
CA LYS A 322 -26.92 13.99 -44.84
C LYS A 322 -25.90 14.25 -45.94
N SER A 323 -24.70 13.73 -45.75
CA SER A 323 -23.58 13.80 -46.69
C SER A 323 -23.88 13.00 -47.96
N LEU A 324 -23.33 13.52 -49.06
CA LEU A 324 -23.69 13.21 -50.44
C LEU A 324 -22.90 12.01 -51.03
N PHE A 325 -22.54 11.01 -50.21
CA PHE A 325 -21.58 9.96 -50.63
C PHE A 325 -22.05 8.50 -50.56
N GLN A 326 -23.35 8.23 -50.46
CA GLN A 326 -23.87 6.85 -50.56
C GLN A 326 -24.93 6.67 -51.66
N LYS A 327 -24.58 7.03 -52.90
CA LYS A 327 -25.31 6.63 -54.09
C LYS A 327 -24.40 6.45 -55.31
N ILE A 328 -23.59 5.38 -55.35
CA ILE A 328 -23.26 4.72 -56.63
C ILE A 328 -23.06 3.22 -56.37
N ARG A 329 -23.72 2.42 -57.22
CA ARG A 329 -23.56 0.98 -57.52
C ARG A 329 -24.47 0.00 -56.79
N HIS A 330 -25.38 -0.75 -57.42
CA HIS A 330 -26.08 -0.71 -58.71
C HIS A 330 -27.29 -1.66 -58.57
N PRO A 331 -28.41 -1.44 -59.28
CA PRO A 331 -29.49 -2.40 -59.43
C PRO A 331 -29.22 -3.30 -60.65
N ILE A 332 -29.63 -4.58 -60.61
CA ILE A 332 -30.16 -5.29 -61.79
C ILE A 332 -31.09 -6.40 -61.28
N GLN A 333 -32.20 -6.49 -62.00
CA GLN A 333 -33.40 -7.25 -61.78
C GLN A 333 -33.25 -8.74 -62.16
N THR A 334 -34.02 -9.56 -61.44
CA THR A 334 -34.83 -10.71 -61.87
C THR A 334 -34.65 -11.34 -63.26
N VAL A 335 -34.64 -12.68 -63.28
CA VAL A 335 -35.58 -13.62 -63.95
C VAL A 335 -34.85 -14.86 -64.53
N LYS A 336 -35.44 -15.98 -64.15
CA LYS A 336 -35.39 -17.35 -64.69
C LYS A 336 -35.10 -17.53 -66.19
N SER A 337 -34.55 -18.73 -66.42
CA SER A 337 -34.63 -19.61 -67.60
C SER A 337 -33.60 -19.41 -68.71
N TRP A 338 -32.65 -20.34 -68.80
CA TRP A 338 -32.72 -21.37 -69.84
C TRP A 338 -31.84 -22.59 -69.48
N LYS A 339 -32.38 -23.77 -69.79
CA LYS A 339 -31.68 -25.06 -69.82
C LYS A 339 -30.73 -25.06 -71.03
N THR A 340 -29.52 -25.55 -70.86
CA THR A 340 -28.96 -26.67 -71.66
C THR A 340 -27.71 -27.21 -70.99
N LYS A 341 -27.52 -28.52 -71.15
CA LYS A 341 -26.34 -29.31 -70.80
C LYS A 341 -25.06 -28.64 -71.32
N ASP A 342 -24.01 -28.66 -70.52
CA ASP A 342 -22.67 -29.05 -70.98
C ASP A 342 -21.82 -29.52 -69.79
N THR A 343 -21.49 -30.81 -69.83
CA THR A 343 -20.62 -31.53 -68.90
C THR A 343 -19.15 -31.20 -69.17
N ALA A 344 -18.77 -29.93 -69.03
CA ALA A 344 -17.39 -29.47 -69.24
C ALA A 344 -16.88 -28.45 -68.19
N ALA A 345 -17.68 -28.12 -67.16
CA ALA A 345 -17.32 -27.13 -66.13
C ALA A 345 -16.80 -27.71 -64.81
N VAL A 346 -16.69 -29.04 -64.68
CA VAL A 346 -16.20 -29.70 -63.45
C VAL A 346 -14.68 -29.81 -63.41
N THR A 347 -13.98 -29.68 -64.55
CA THR A 347 -12.51 -29.68 -64.60
C THR A 347 -11.91 -28.28 -64.39
N ALA A 348 -12.59 -27.21 -64.82
CA ALA A 348 -12.14 -25.83 -64.58
C ALA A 348 -12.34 -25.37 -63.13
N ALA A 349 -13.32 -25.93 -62.41
CA ALA A 349 -13.52 -25.66 -60.98
C ALA A 349 -12.43 -26.30 -60.10
N LYS A 350 -11.88 -27.46 -60.52
CA LYS A 350 -10.78 -28.13 -59.81
C LYS A 350 -9.45 -27.40 -59.97
N GLU A 351 -9.16 -26.88 -61.16
CA GLU A 351 -7.97 -26.02 -61.36
C GLU A 351 -8.07 -24.73 -60.51
N THR A 352 -9.27 -24.18 -60.27
CA THR A 352 -9.40 -23.03 -59.35
C THR A 352 -9.31 -23.40 -57.87
N GLU A 353 -9.66 -24.62 -57.47
CA GLU A 353 -9.50 -25.10 -56.08
C GLU A 353 -8.04 -25.41 -55.75
N GLU A 354 -7.30 -26.04 -56.67
CA GLU A 354 -5.86 -26.30 -56.49
C GLU A 354 -5.07 -24.97 -56.39
N ASN A 355 -5.38 -23.99 -57.26
CA ASN A 355 -4.80 -22.64 -57.19
C ASN A 355 -5.19 -21.85 -55.93
N LEU A 356 -6.35 -22.14 -55.31
CA LEU A 356 -6.74 -21.54 -54.05
C LEU A 356 -6.00 -22.16 -52.87
N SER A 357 -5.76 -23.48 -52.90
CA SER A 357 -4.98 -24.16 -51.86
C SER A 357 -3.52 -23.69 -51.86
N GLU A 358 -2.88 -23.58 -53.03
CA GLU A 358 -1.51 -23.08 -53.12
C GLU A 358 -1.38 -21.64 -52.61
N ARG A 359 -2.36 -20.77 -52.92
CA ARG A 359 -2.40 -19.40 -52.38
C ARG A 359 -2.63 -19.34 -50.88
N LEU A 360 -3.44 -20.25 -50.34
CA LEU A 360 -3.65 -20.33 -48.89
C LEU A 360 -2.37 -20.80 -48.18
N ASP A 361 -1.66 -21.78 -48.75
CA ASP A 361 -0.38 -22.24 -48.22
C ASP A 361 0.70 -21.14 -48.29
N GLU A 362 0.73 -20.35 -49.37
CA GLU A 362 1.61 -19.18 -49.49
C GLU A 362 1.28 -18.12 -48.43
N ILE A 363 0.00 -17.81 -48.22
CA ILE A 363 -0.44 -16.86 -47.18
C ILE A 363 -0.11 -17.39 -45.79
N GLU A 364 -0.31 -18.68 -45.52
CA GLU A 364 0.06 -19.30 -44.25
C GLU A 364 1.57 -19.25 -44.02
N GLN A 365 2.37 -19.52 -45.04
CA GLN A 365 3.83 -19.42 -44.96
C GLN A 365 4.30 -17.99 -44.75
N GLU A 366 3.69 -17.01 -45.42
CA GLU A 366 3.96 -15.58 -45.21
C GLU A 366 3.58 -15.16 -43.78
N VAL A 367 2.44 -15.60 -43.25
CA VAL A 367 2.03 -15.33 -41.86
C VAL A 367 2.96 -16.00 -40.86
N ILE A 368 3.43 -17.23 -41.13
CA ILE A 368 4.41 -17.94 -40.29
C ILE A 368 5.76 -17.23 -40.32
N GLN A 369 6.21 -16.76 -41.49
CA GLN A 369 7.45 -16.01 -41.64
C GLN A 369 7.35 -14.65 -40.94
N ALA A 370 6.25 -13.92 -41.14
CA ALA A 370 5.96 -12.66 -40.46
C ALA A 370 5.97 -12.86 -38.93
N ARG A 371 5.28 -13.88 -38.40
CA ARG A 371 5.30 -14.22 -36.96
C ARG A 371 6.67 -14.63 -36.42
N ARG A 372 7.57 -15.16 -37.27
CA ARG A 372 8.95 -15.48 -36.89
C ARG A 372 9.85 -14.24 -36.87
N THR A 373 9.57 -13.25 -37.71
CA THR A 373 10.37 -12.02 -37.82
C THR A 373 9.84 -10.88 -36.97
N GLU A 374 8.54 -10.85 -36.69
CA GLU A 374 7.90 -9.87 -35.83
C GLU A 374 8.26 -10.13 -34.37
N ALA A 375 8.62 -9.06 -33.65
CA ALA A 375 8.83 -9.14 -32.22
C ALA A 375 7.51 -9.52 -31.53
N PRO A 376 7.52 -10.46 -30.57
CA PRO A 376 6.29 -10.86 -29.88
C PRO A 376 5.70 -9.66 -29.13
N THR A 377 4.45 -9.31 -29.45
CA THR A 377 3.70 -8.27 -28.73
C THR A 377 2.92 -8.88 -27.57
N SER A 378 2.81 -8.17 -26.45
CA SER A 378 1.92 -8.60 -25.35
C SER A 378 0.46 -8.69 -25.84
N GLN A 379 -0.24 -9.75 -25.49
CA GLN A 379 -1.67 -9.89 -25.80
C GLN A 379 -2.57 -8.96 -24.95
N ASP A 380 -2.01 -8.31 -23.94
CA ASP A 380 -2.75 -7.48 -22.99
C ASP A 380 -3.01 -6.08 -23.59
N PRO A 381 -4.26 -5.71 -23.92
CA PRO A 381 -4.58 -4.46 -24.61
C PRO A 381 -4.31 -3.21 -23.75
N LYS A 382 -4.07 -3.37 -22.45
CA LYS A 382 -3.72 -2.27 -21.54
C LYS A 382 -2.29 -1.77 -21.71
N PHE A 383 -1.38 -2.59 -22.23
CA PHE A 383 0.03 -2.25 -22.36
C PHE A 383 0.59 -2.59 -23.75
N PRO A 384 0.00 -2.04 -24.85
CA PRO A 384 0.40 -2.39 -26.21
C PRO A 384 1.87 -1.99 -26.53
N ASN A 385 2.44 -1.08 -25.74
CA ASN A 385 3.82 -0.60 -25.87
C ASN A 385 4.78 -1.20 -24.83
N ALA A 386 4.40 -2.26 -24.11
CA ALA A 386 5.34 -3.03 -23.29
C ALA A 386 6.30 -3.78 -24.22
N TYR A 387 7.22 -3.03 -24.82
CA TYR A 387 8.28 -3.55 -25.66
C TYR A 387 9.41 -4.13 -24.82
N ASP A 388 9.79 -5.33 -25.22
CA ASP A 388 10.77 -6.31 -24.74
C ASP A 388 12.24 -5.83 -24.63
N VAL A 389 12.53 -4.52 -24.76
CA VAL A 389 13.94 -4.05 -24.72
C VAL A 389 14.46 -3.96 -23.28
N THR A 390 13.58 -3.67 -22.31
CA THR A 390 13.96 -3.55 -20.89
C THR A 390 13.42 -4.68 -20.02
N ASP A 391 12.25 -5.22 -20.34
CA ASP A 391 11.63 -6.29 -19.56
C ASP A 391 11.86 -7.64 -20.24
N THR A 392 12.28 -8.65 -19.47
CA THR A 392 12.46 -10.00 -20.00
C THR A 392 11.10 -10.65 -20.25
N THR A 393 10.86 -11.17 -21.46
CA THR A 393 9.67 -12.00 -21.71
C THR A 393 9.51 -13.12 -20.68
N ARG A 394 8.25 -13.52 -20.49
CA ARG A 394 7.88 -14.74 -19.75
C ARG A 394 8.69 -15.97 -20.18
N ASN A 395 9.02 -16.11 -21.47
CA ASN A 395 9.82 -17.22 -21.97
C ASN A 395 11.27 -17.18 -21.47
N ILE A 396 11.85 -16.00 -21.26
CA ILE A 396 13.20 -15.85 -20.68
C ILE A 396 13.16 -16.09 -19.16
N ILE A 397 12.08 -15.69 -18.49
CA ILE A 397 11.88 -15.88 -17.04
C ILE A 397 11.58 -17.36 -16.71
N GLU A 398 10.74 -18.02 -17.51
CA GLU A 398 10.27 -19.39 -17.32
C GLU A 398 11.09 -20.43 -18.08
N ALA A 399 12.04 -20.02 -18.95
CA ALA A 399 13.00 -20.95 -19.53
C ALA A 399 13.67 -21.74 -18.40
N PRO A 400 13.77 -23.08 -18.50
CA PRO A 400 14.41 -23.89 -17.47
C PRO A 400 15.83 -23.36 -17.29
N ALA A 401 16.08 -22.72 -16.14
CA ALA A 401 17.31 -22.00 -15.89
C ALA A 401 18.52 -22.91 -16.16
N ASN A 402 19.55 -22.38 -16.84
CA ASN A 402 20.85 -23.03 -17.05
C ASN A 402 21.64 -23.26 -15.72
N VAL A 403 20.95 -23.38 -14.59
CA VAL A 403 21.51 -23.62 -13.27
C VAL A 403 21.58 -25.13 -13.06
N HIS A 404 22.74 -25.69 -13.38
CA HIS A 404 23.05 -27.08 -13.05
C HIS A 404 23.53 -27.16 -11.59
N TYR A 405 22.72 -27.76 -10.72
CA TYR A 405 23.13 -28.03 -9.34
C TYR A 405 24.15 -29.18 -9.33
N THR A 406 25.42 -28.85 -9.18
CA THR A 406 26.48 -29.86 -8.97
C THR A 406 26.78 -30.00 -7.48
N ILE A 407 27.01 -31.22 -7.00
CA ILE A 407 27.40 -31.49 -5.60
C ILE A 407 28.88 -31.12 -5.36
N LEU A 408 29.70 -31.20 -6.42
CA LEU A 408 31.15 -31.01 -6.37
C LEU A 408 31.61 -29.55 -6.33
N SER A 409 30.83 -28.63 -6.91
CA SER A 409 31.20 -27.22 -7.00
C SER A 409 30.05 -26.31 -6.62
N THR A 410 30.36 -25.21 -5.94
CA THR A 410 29.36 -24.18 -5.65
C THR A 410 28.93 -23.51 -6.96
N PRO A 411 27.63 -23.20 -7.16
CA PRO A 411 27.13 -22.62 -8.40
C PRO A 411 27.64 -21.19 -8.67
N PHE A 412 28.35 -20.61 -7.70
CA PHE A 412 28.94 -19.28 -7.79
C PHE A 412 30.46 -19.34 -7.55
N PRO A 413 31.23 -18.42 -8.17
CA PRO A 413 32.65 -18.30 -7.91
C PRO A 413 32.90 -17.91 -6.45
N PRO A 414 34.00 -18.36 -5.83
CA PRO A 414 34.29 -18.11 -4.41
C PRO A 414 34.46 -16.62 -4.09
N THR A 415 34.83 -15.79 -5.07
CA THR A 415 34.97 -14.32 -4.94
C THR A 415 33.64 -13.64 -4.65
N LEU A 416 32.53 -14.14 -5.21
CA LEU A 416 31.19 -13.60 -4.94
C LEU A 416 30.82 -13.76 -3.46
N GLY A 417 31.35 -14.78 -2.79
CA GLY A 417 31.17 -14.96 -1.34
C GLY A 417 31.82 -13.86 -0.49
N GLU A 418 32.81 -13.14 -1.02
CA GLU A 418 33.45 -12.01 -0.34
C GLU A 418 32.64 -10.71 -0.51
N GLU A 419 32.12 -10.47 -1.71
CA GLU A 419 31.21 -9.36 -2.00
C GLU A 419 29.89 -9.53 -1.25
N LEU A 420 29.34 -10.74 -1.27
CA LEU A 420 28.12 -11.08 -0.55
C LEU A 420 28.36 -11.29 0.95
N ARG A 421 29.59 -11.20 1.47
CA ARG A 421 29.86 -11.54 2.88
C ARG A 421 29.10 -10.67 3.88
N GLY A 422 28.79 -9.42 3.51
CA GLY A 422 27.91 -8.53 4.28
C GLY A 422 26.48 -9.06 4.31
N TYR A 423 25.91 -9.32 3.12
CA TYR A 423 24.56 -9.85 2.95
C TYR A 423 24.39 -11.26 3.51
N MET A 424 25.39 -12.15 3.37
CA MET A 424 25.39 -13.49 3.96
C MET A 424 25.41 -13.42 5.49
N GLN A 425 26.05 -12.42 6.09
CA GLN A 425 26.00 -12.24 7.54
C GLN A 425 24.62 -11.77 8.02
N GLU A 426 23.97 -10.90 7.26
CA GLU A 426 22.60 -10.45 7.51
C GLU A 426 21.61 -11.59 7.29
N TYR A 427 21.68 -12.28 6.16
CA TYR A 427 20.84 -13.43 5.82
C TYR A 427 21.05 -14.59 6.80
N THR A 428 22.29 -14.92 7.18
CA THR A 428 22.52 -15.93 8.23
C THR A 428 22.08 -15.45 9.61
N ALA A 429 21.98 -14.15 9.87
CA ALA A 429 21.36 -13.65 11.08
C ALA A 429 19.84 -13.77 11.03
N GLU A 430 19.22 -13.54 9.87
CA GLU A 430 17.77 -13.68 9.61
C GLU A 430 17.30 -15.14 9.55
N SER A 431 18.02 -16.02 8.87
CA SER A 431 17.71 -17.46 8.86
C SER A 431 17.83 -18.05 10.26
N ARG A 432 18.83 -17.63 11.04
CA ARG A 432 18.93 -17.97 12.48
C ARG A 432 17.82 -17.36 13.35
N LYS A 433 17.07 -16.37 12.85
CA LYS A 433 15.84 -15.88 13.49
C LYS A 433 14.67 -16.80 13.11
N LYS A 434 14.53 -17.18 11.84
CA LYS A 434 13.49 -18.11 11.35
C LYS A 434 13.64 -19.54 11.87
N ASP A 435 14.82 -20.14 11.78
CA ASP A 435 15.09 -21.51 12.27
C ASP A 435 14.92 -21.65 13.81
N LYS A 436 14.90 -20.53 14.55
CA LYS A 436 14.58 -20.54 15.98
C LYS A 436 13.08 -20.67 16.25
N ASP A 437 12.24 -20.25 15.31
CA ASP A 437 10.78 -20.41 15.41
C ASP A 437 10.38 -21.85 15.08
N ASP A 438 11.16 -22.55 14.23
CA ASP A 438 10.90 -23.94 13.81
C ASP A 438 11.61 -25.04 14.65
N GLY A 439 12.33 -24.66 15.72
CA GLY A 439 12.84 -25.61 16.72
C GLY A 439 14.03 -26.50 16.30
N VAL A 440 14.67 -26.27 15.14
CA VAL A 440 15.80 -27.10 14.68
C VAL A 440 17.12 -26.64 15.31
N GLU A 441 17.84 -27.57 15.94
CA GLU A 441 18.94 -27.29 16.87
C GLU A 441 20.29 -26.88 16.24
N ALA A 442 20.87 -25.84 16.86
CA ALA A 442 22.30 -25.51 17.03
C ALA A 442 23.03 -24.61 16.01
N PRO A 443 23.27 -23.32 16.35
CA PRO A 443 24.35 -22.56 15.73
C PRO A 443 25.71 -22.83 16.40
N ALA A 444 26.75 -23.01 15.60
CA ALA A 444 28.15 -23.12 16.03
C ALA A 444 28.59 -21.91 16.89
N LYS A 445 29.37 -22.20 17.94
CA LYS A 445 29.93 -21.21 18.88
C LYS A 445 30.83 -20.22 18.15
N LYS A 446 30.38 -18.98 17.95
CA LYS A 446 31.30 -17.87 17.64
C LYS A 446 32.18 -17.63 18.87
N ARG A 447 33.47 -17.99 18.80
CA ARG A 447 34.48 -17.49 19.74
C ARG A 447 34.57 -15.98 19.51
N ALA A 448 34.06 -15.17 20.44
CA ALA A 448 34.25 -13.74 20.39
C ALA A 448 35.77 -13.47 20.42
N LYS A 449 36.34 -13.02 19.30
CA LYS A 449 37.69 -12.49 19.28
C LYS A 449 37.63 -11.18 20.05
N HIS A 450 38.02 -11.19 21.33
CA HIS A 450 38.12 -10.01 22.18
C HIS A 450 39.11 -9.02 21.52
N ARG A 451 38.58 -8.01 20.82
CA ARG A 451 39.38 -6.98 20.13
C ARG A 451 39.41 -5.64 20.86
N THR A 452 38.58 -5.42 21.88
CA THR A 452 38.60 -4.18 22.67
C THR A 452 39.56 -4.31 23.86
N GLU A 453 40.39 -3.30 24.08
CA GLU A 453 41.38 -3.26 25.18
C GLU A 453 40.72 -3.44 26.54
N HIS A 454 39.54 -2.83 26.75
CA HIS A 454 38.74 -3.02 27.96
C HIS A 454 38.36 -4.48 28.22
N ALA A 455 38.10 -5.28 27.18
CA ALA A 455 37.78 -6.70 27.36
C ALA A 455 39.01 -7.52 27.78
N LEU A 456 40.19 -7.16 27.29
CA LEU A 456 41.45 -7.76 27.70
C LEU A 456 41.79 -7.42 29.15
N VAL A 457 41.63 -6.15 29.55
CA VAL A 457 41.82 -5.70 30.94
C VAL A 457 40.84 -6.39 31.88
N ALA A 458 39.56 -6.49 31.51
CA ALA A 458 38.56 -7.21 32.30
C ALA A 458 38.89 -8.71 32.44
N SER A 459 39.40 -9.35 31.39
CA SER A 459 39.87 -10.74 31.43
C SER A 459 41.07 -10.90 32.35
N GLN A 460 42.06 -10.00 32.28
CA GLN A 460 43.22 -10.00 33.16
C GLN A 460 42.82 -9.79 34.63
N MET A 461 41.92 -8.83 34.90
CA MET A 461 41.38 -8.59 36.23
C MET A 461 40.62 -9.79 36.78
N SER A 462 39.83 -10.48 35.94
CA SER A 462 39.15 -11.72 36.34
C SER A 462 40.13 -12.85 36.65
N LYS A 463 41.19 -13.02 35.84
CA LYS A 463 42.27 -13.98 36.10
C LYS A 463 43.02 -13.65 37.41
N ALA A 464 43.33 -12.38 37.64
CA ALA A 464 44.00 -11.91 38.85
C ALA A 464 43.13 -12.15 40.10
N LYS A 465 41.83 -11.84 40.04
CA LYS A 465 40.88 -12.14 41.12
C LYS A 465 40.77 -13.64 41.38
N HIS A 466 40.74 -14.46 40.34
CA HIS A 466 40.74 -15.92 40.51
C HIS A 466 42.04 -16.43 41.14
N ALA A 467 43.21 -15.89 40.75
CA ALA A 467 44.49 -16.24 41.35
C ALA A 467 44.57 -15.83 42.83
N ALA A 468 44.14 -14.62 43.17
CA ALA A 468 44.06 -14.15 44.56
C ALA A 468 43.12 -15.02 45.41
N ALA A 469 41.96 -15.40 44.87
CA ALA A 469 41.04 -16.33 45.54
C ALA A 469 41.64 -17.73 45.73
N GLN A 470 42.55 -18.18 44.84
CA GLN A 470 43.27 -19.44 45.03
C GLN A 470 44.33 -19.34 46.14
N GLN A 471 44.97 -18.18 46.32
CA GLN A 471 45.92 -17.93 47.40
C GLN A 471 45.25 -17.91 48.79
N MET A 472 43.98 -17.52 48.85
CA MET A 472 43.19 -17.48 50.08
C MET A 472 42.56 -18.82 50.48
N LYS A 473 42.85 -19.92 49.78
CA LYS A 473 42.30 -21.23 50.12
C LYS A 473 42.92 -21.74 51.42
N THR A 474 42.08 -22.36 52.25
CA THR A 474 42.58 -22.97 53.49
C THR A 474 43.44 -24.21 53.18
N PRO A 475 44.39 -24.58 54.05
CA PRO A 475 45.23 -25.76 53.84
C PRO A 475 44.43 -27.05 53.60
N MET A 476 43.26 -27.18 54.24
CA MET A 476 42.34 -28.30 54.03
C MET A 476 41.75 -28.32 52.61
N GLN A 477 41.39 -27.16 52.06
CA GLN A 477 40.89 -27.04 50.68
C GLN A 477 41.99 -27.36 49.66
N LEU A 478 43.22 -26.90 49.88
CA LEU A 478 44.37 -27.23 49.04
C LEU A 478 44.66 -28.74 49.07
N ARG A 479 44.60 -29.37 50.25
CA ARG A 479 44.76 -30.83 50.39
C ARG A 479 43.67 -31.58 49.61
N TRP A 480 42.42 -31.14 49.72
CA TRP A 480 41.30 -31.73 48.99
C TRP A 480 41.44 -31.57 47.47
N GLU A 481 41.87 -30.41 46.99
CA GLU A 481 42.12 -30.17 45.56
C GLU A 481 43.29 -31.00 45.03
N MET A 482 44.36 -31.13 45.81
CA MET A 482 45.51 -32.00 45.46
C MET A 482 45.10 -33.48 45.43
N GLU A 483 44.31 -33.96 46.39
CA GLU A 483 43.78 -35.32 46.37
C GLU A 483 42.84 -35.55 45.17
N ARG A 484 42.03 -34.55 44.81
CA ARG A 484 41.17 -34.62 43.65
C ARG A 484 41.97 -34.62 42.34
N ALA A 485 43.02 -33.81 42.24
CA ALA A 485 43.93 -33.81 41.10
C ALA A 485 44.66 -35.16 40.97
N LYS A 486 45.09 -35.76 42.09
CA LYS A 486 45.64 -37.13 42.13
C LYS A 486 44.61 -38.16 41.68
N LYS A 487 43.36 -38.06 42.13
CA LYS A 487 42.26 -38.95 41.72
C LYS A 487 41.91 -38.82 40.23
N VAL A 488 42.00 -37.62 39.64
CA VAL A 488 41.77 -37.39 38.20
C VAL A 488 42.94 -37.90 37.36
N LYS A 489 44.18 -37.81 37.87
CA LYS A 489 45.38 -38.33 37.19
C LYS A 489 45.49 -39.86 37.26
N LYS A 490 44.91 -40.50 38.28
CA LYS A 490 44.79 -41.95 38.30
C LYS A 490 43.89 -42.36 37.13
N ALA A 491 44.50 -42.94 36.09
CA ALA A 491 43.77 -43.59 35.03
C ALA A 491 42.79 -44.60 35.65
N PRO A 492 41.59 -44.77 35.09
CA PRO A 492 40.68 -45.81 35.56
C PRO A 492 41.41 -47.16 35.55
N LEU A 493 41.30 -47.91 36.65
CA LEU A 493 41.99 -49.20 36.85
C LEU A 493 41.61 -50.26 35.81
N VAL A 494 40.49 -50.06 35.13
CA VAL A 494 39.98 -50.93 34.07
C VAL A 494 39.61 -50.03 32.89
N SER A 495 40.03 -50.41 31.69
CA SER A 495 39.61 -49.70 30.49
C SER A 495 38.09 -49.75 30.37
N THR A 496 37.47 -48.64 29.96
CA THR A 496 36.01 -48.60 29.79
C THR A 496 35.54 -49.66 28.81
N ASP A 497 36.39 -49.98 27.84
CA ASP A 497 36.10 -50.90 26.75
C ASP A 497 36.13 -52.36 27.23
N GLU A 498 37.04 -52.73 28.13
CA GLU A 498 37.01 -54.04 28.80
C GLU A 498 35.76 -54.22 29.67
N LEU A 499 35.37 -53.18 30.41
CA LEU A 499 34.16 -53.22 31.23
C LEU A 499 32.91 -53.38 30.37
N VAL A 500 32.84 -52.67 29.23
CA VAL A 500 31.72 -52.79 28.29
C VAL A 500 31.72 -54.17 27.62
N ARG A 501 32.89 -54.71 27.23
CA ARG A 501 33.02 -56.08 26.72
C ARG A 501 32.52 -57.12 27.72
N LYS A 502 33.03 -57.12 28.96
CA LYS A 502 32.57 -58.06 30.00
C LYS A 502 31.10 -57.90 30.34
N LEU A 503 30.58 -56.67 30.32
CA LEU A 503 29.15 -56.43 30.55
C LEU A 503 28.30 -56.91 29.37
N SER A 504 28.82 -56.83 28.15
CA SER A 504 28.19 -57.40 26.96
C SER A 504 28.20 -58.93 26.98
N GLU A 505 29.33 -59.57 27.33
CA GLU A 505 29.46 -61.02 27.53
C GLU A 505 28.49 -61.51 28.61
N TYR A 506 28.43 -60.82 29.75
CA TYR A 506 27.49 -61.13 30.83
C TYR A 506 26.02 -61.01 30.38
N ARG A 507 25.70 -60.03 29.53
CA ARG A 507 24.34 -59.89 28.98
C ARG A 507 24.01 -60.96 27.95
N MET A 508 24.97 -61.35 27.11
CA MET A 508 24.80 -62.39 26.10
C MET A 508 24.61 -63.76 26.75
N THR A 509 25.44 -64.10 27.73
CA THR A 509 25.32 -65.35 28.51
C THR A 509 23.99 -65.45 29.25
N LYS A 510 23.54 -64.37 29.90
CA LYS A 510 22.22 -64.34 30.56
C LYS A 510 21.04 -64.44 29.58
N ARG A 511 21.22 -64.06 28.31
CA ARG A 511 20.22 -64.17 27.26
C ARG A 511 20.29 -65.48 26.45
N GLY A 512 21.21 -66.39 26.79
CA GLY A 512 21.34 -67.69 26.13
C GLY A 512 21.90 -67.64 24.69
N VAL A 513 22.50 -66.52 24.29
CA VAL A 513 23.12 -66.39 22.97
C VAL A 513 24.55 -66.93 23.06
N LYS A 514 24.83 -68.05 22.37
CA LYS A 514 26.19 -68.57 22.21
C LYS A 514 26.96 -67.61 21.29
N VAL A 515 28.05 -67.05 21.80
CA VAL A 515 28.96 -66.20 21.00
C VAL A 515 29.95 -67.15 20.33
N GLU A 516 29.88 -67.27 19.02
CA GLU A 516 30.94 -67.89 18.22
C GLU A 516 32.10 -66.89 18.13
N GLU A 517 33.29 -67.32 18.56
CA GLU A 517 34.50 -66.50 18.50
C GLU A 517 34.86 -66.23 17.03
N LEU A 518 34.77 -64.96 16.62
CA LEU A 518 35.33 -64.47 15.36
C LEU A 518 36.78 -64.06 15.66
N ASP A 519 37.72 -64.93 15.28
CA ASP A 519 39.17 -64.66 15.25
C ASP A 519 39.54 -63.54 14.25
#